data_AF-A0A2M8Q902-F1
#
_entry.id   AF-A0A2M8Q902-F1
#
_cell.length_a   1.000
_cell.length_b   1.000
_cell.length_c   1.000
_cell.angle_alpha   90.00
_cell.angle_beta   90.00
_cell.angle_gamma   90.00
#
_symmetry.space_group_name_H-M   'P 1'
#
loop_
_entity.id
_entity.type
_entity.pdbx_description
1 polymer ?
#
loop_
_entity_poly.entity_id
_entity_poly.type
_entity_poly.pdbx_seq_one_letter_code
_entity_poly.pdbx_strand_id
1 'polypeptide(L)'
;YQVAEVCRYFGVPPELIYAETETPAAALREIWRHWVQTTVLSYVQRIESGLQLCMWPAQRTRFRVRFAMQSLLRADDRERMEAWRIAINAGVMTPNEVRLREGLPPLPGGDRLMIQGATVPLDAE
;
A
#
# COMPACT_ATOMS: atom_id res chain seq x y z
N TYR A 1 -7.75 34.94 7.59
CA TYR A 1 -6.92 33.77 7.93
C TYR A 1 -6.34 33.25 6.63
N GLN A 2 -5.03 33.04 6.53
CA GLN A 2 -4.42 32.64 5.27
C GLN A 2 -4.74 31.16 5.03
N VAL A 3 -5.11 30.79 3.80
CA VAL A 3 -5.50 29.40 3.45
C VAL A 3 -4.44 28.39 3.90
N ALA A 4 -3.16 28.76 3.78
CA ALA A 4 -2.02 27.94 4.22
C ALA A 4 -1.99 27.64 5.73
N GLU A 5 -2.47 28.55 6.59
CA GLU A 5 -2.49 28.34 8.04
C GLU A 5 -3.54 27.28 8.43
N VAL A 6 -4.71 27.31 7.78
CA VAL A 6 -5.75 26.29 7.96
C VAL A 6 -5.25 24.92 7.48
N CYS A 7 -4.61 24.88 6.31
CA CYS A 7 -4.04 23.67 5.72
C CYS A 7 -3.01 22.99 6.66
N ARG A 8 -2.12 23.78 7.27
CA ARG A 8 -1.14 23.28 8.26
C ARG A 8 -1.80 22.68 9.49
N TYR A 9 -2.88 23.28 9.99
CA TYR A 9 -3.59 22.75 11.16
C TYR A 9 -4.17 21.35 10.91
N PHE A 10 -4.74 21.11 9.72
CA PHE A 10 -5.29 19.81 9.33
C PHE A 10 -4.27 18.84 8.72
N GLY A 11 -3.01 19.27 8.57
CA GLY A 11 -1.97 18.47 7.91
C GLY A 11 -2.28 18.16 6.44
N VAL A 12 -3.03 19.04 5.77
CA VAL A 12 -3.32 18.93 4.34
C VAL A 12 -2.35 19.84 3.58
N PRO A 13 -1.63 19.33 2.57
CA PRO A 13 -0.80 20.17 1.70
C PRO A 13 -1.64 21.26 1.01
N PRO A 14 -1.21 22.53 1.03
CA PRO A 14 -1.94 23.62 0.39
C PRO A 14 -2.10 23.42 -1.12
N GLU A 15 -1.18 22.70 -1.76
CA GLU A 15 -1.19 22.38 -3.19
C GLU A 15 -2.37 21.47 -3.59
N LEU A 16 -2.93 20.71 -2.64
CA LEU A 16 -4.13 19.88 -2.90
C LEU A 16 -5.43 20.71 -2.87
N ILE A 17 -5.42 21.85 -2.18
CA ILE A 17 -6.59 22.71 -1.99
C ILE A 17 -6.60 23.85 -3.01
N TYR A 18 -5.41 24.36 -3.34
CA TYR A 18 -5.20 25.47 -4.26
C TYR A 18 -4.66 24.92 -5.58
N ALA A 19 -5.54 24.73 -6.56
CA ALA A 19 -5.18 24.35 -7.93
C ALA A 19 -4.73 25.57 -8.79
N GLU A 20 -4.19 26.64 -8.18
CA GLU A 20 -3.73 27.82 -8.91
C GLU A 20 -2.24 27.78 -9.27
N THR A 21 -1.50 26.78 -8.78
CA THR A 21 -0.10 26.58 -9.14
C THR A 21 -0.03 25.60 -10.31
N GLU A 22 0.76 25.91 -11.34
CA GLU A 22 1.11 25.02 -12.46
C GLU A 22 1.93 23.80 -12.01
N THR A 23 1.49 23.09 -10.97
CA THR A 23 2.14 21.86 -10.53
C THR A 23 1.86 20.76 -11.56
N PRO A 24 2.90 20.16 -12.15
CA PRO A 24 2.71 19.04 -13.07
C PRO A 24 1.94 17.91 -12.37
N ALA A 25 1.00 17.29 -13.08
CA ALA A 25 0.16 16.22 -12.54
C ALA A 25 0.96 15.07 -11.90
N ALA A 26 2.19 14.84 -12.35
CA ALA A 26 3.09 13.86 -11.74
C ALA A 26 3.52 14.25 -10.31
N ALA A 27 3.91 15.50 -10.08
CA ALA A 27 4.28 16.00 -8.77
C ALA A 27 3.08 16.05 -7.82
N LEU A 28 1.90 16.41 -8.34
CA LEU A 28 0.66 16.41 -7.56
C LEU A 28 0.31 15.01 -7.02
N ARG A 29 0.51 13.96 -7.84
CA ARG A 29 0.29 12.57 -7.41
C ARG A 29 1.22 12.16 -6.28
N GLU A 30 2.48 12.58 -6.33
CA GLU A 30 3.45 12.29 -5.26
C GLU A 30 3.09 13.00 -3.95
N ILE A 31 2.67 14.27 -4.02
CA ILE A 31 2.17 15.04 -2.87
C ILE A 31 0.93 14.37 -2.28
N TRP A 32 0.00 13.94 -3.14
CA TRP A 32 -1.20 13.23 -2.71
C TRP A 32 -0.87 11.92 -1.99
N ARG A 33 0.08 11.13 -2.53
CA ARG A 33 0.57 9.90 -1.89
C ARG A 33 1.20 10.17 -0.54
N HIS A 34 2.06 11.18 -0.46
CA HIS A 34 2.70 11.57 0.80
C HIS A 34 1.65 11.97 1.86
N TRP A 35 0.64 12.75 1.46
CA TRP A 35 -0.46 13.14 2.35
C TRP A 35 -1.29 11.96 2.85
N VAL A 36 -1.62 11.01 1.97
CA VAL A 36 -2.32 9.79 2.37
C VAL A 36 -1.50 8.99 3.38
N GLN A 37 -0.21 8.81 3.13
CA GLN A 37 0.68 8.02 3.99
C GLN A 37 0.92 8.66 5.37
N THR A 38 1.05 9.98 5.43
CA THR A 38 1.40 10.69 6.66
C THR A 38 0.18 11.06 7.50
N THR A 39 -0.80 11.72 6.88
CA THR A 39 -1.95 12.28 7.57
C THR A 39 -3.10 11.28 7.63
N VAL A 40 -3.56 10.78 6.48
CA VAL A 40 -4.79 9.97 6.39
C VAL A 40 -4.63 8.62 7.11
N LEU A 41 -3.51 7.92 6.90
CA LEU A 41 -3.24 6.65 7.60
C LEU A 41 -3.24 6.82 9.13
N SER A 42 -2.67 7.90 9.64
CA SER A 42 -2.63 8.20 11.07
C SER A 42 -4.04 8.36 11.66
N TYR A 43 -4.95 9.04 10.95
CA TYR A 43 -6.35 9.15 11.38
C TYR A 43 -7.07 7.82 11.33
N VAL A 44 -6.86 7.03 10.27
CA VAL A 44 -7.56 5.75 10.14
C VAL A 44 -7.08 4.74 11.17
N GLN A 45 -5.78 4.65 11.46
CA GLN A 45 -5.29 3.80 12.55
C GLN A 45 -5.90 4.17 13.91
N ARG A 46 -6.12 5.47 14.16
CA ARG A 46 -6.81 5.92 15.37
C ARG A 46 -8.27 5.48 15.41
N ILE A 47 -8.97 5.55 14.27
CA ILE A 47 -10.36 5.08 14.15
C ILE A 47 -10.44 3.55 14.30
N GLU A 48 -9.54 2.80 13.66
CA GLU A 48 -9.43 1.33 13.80
C GLU A 48 -9.20 0.94 15.26
N SER A 49 -8.28 1.62 15.94
CA SER A 49 -8.00 1.38 17.35
C SER A 49 -9.21 1.69 18.23
N GLY A 50 -9.94 2.79 17.93
CA GLY A 50 -11.20 3.11 18.59
C GLY A 50 -12.27 2.04 18.41
N LEU A 51 -12.46 1.57 17.17
CA LEU A 51 -13.40 0.49 16.86
C LEU A 51 -13.01 -0.83 17.53
N GLN A 52 -11.72 -1.16 17.55
CA GLN A 52 -11.18 -2.33 18.24
C GLN A 52 -11.49 -2.26 19.75
N LEU A 53 -11.40 -1.06 20.36
CA LEU A 53 -11.78 -0.82 21.75
C LEU A 53 -13.29 -0.89 22.00
N CYS A 54 -14.15 -0.72 20.99
CA CYS A 54 -15.60 -0.91 21.14
C CYS A 54 -16.03 -2.40 21.11
N MET A 55 -15.20 -3.30 20.57
CA MET A 55 -15.52 -4.73 20.51
C MET A 55 -15.47 -5.41 21.88
N TRP A 56 -16.14 -6.55 22.07
CA TRP A 56 -16.00 -7.32 23.32
C TRP A 56 -14.59 -7.90 23.49
N PRO A 57 -14.08 -8.04 24.73
CA PRO A 57 -12.74 -8.57 24.98
C PRO A 57 -12.45 -9.91 24.29
N ALA A 58 -13.42 -10.82 24.27
CA ALA A 58 -13.30 -12.11 23.58
C ALA A 58 -13.17 -11.99 22.06
N GLN A 59 -13.79 -10.97 21.45
CA GLN A 59 -13.67 -10.70 20.02
C GLN A 59 -12.35 -10.00 19.67
N ARG A 60 -11.80 -9.19 20.57
CA ARG A 60 -10.51 -8.50 20.35
C ARG A 60 -9.33 -9.45 20.19
N THR A 61 -9.37 -10.64 20.77
CA THR A 61 -8.29 -11.64 20.62
C THR A 61 -8.41 -12.40 19.30
N ARG A 62 -9.63 -12.54 18.77
CA ARG A 62 -9.93 -13.37 17.60
C ARG A 62 -10.03 -12.58 16.29
N PHE A 63 -10.41 -11.31 16.36
CA PHE A 63 -10.66 -10.47 15.21
C PHE A 63 -9.87 -9.15 15.28
N ARG A 64 -9.48 -8.66 14.10
CA ARG A 64 -8.82 -7.36 13.91
C ARG A 64 -9.68 -6.56 12.95
N VAL A 65 -10.02 -5.34 13.34
CA VAL A 65 -10.69 -4.37 12.47
C VAL A 65 -9.61 -3.67 11.66
N ARG A 66 -9.70 -3.76 10.33
CA ARG A 66 -8.86 -2.99 9.41
C ARG A 66 -9.72 -2.45 8.28
N PHE A 67 -9.52 -1.19 7.92
CA PHE A 67 -10.09 -0.61 6.71
C PHE A 67 -9.31 -1.08 5.48
N ALA A 68 -10.04 -1.38 4.42
CA ALA A 68 -9.47 -1.73 3.13
C ALA A 68 -8.92 -0.46 2.43
N MET A 69 -7.76 0.02 2.87
CA MET A 69 -7.02 1.16 2.29
C MET A 69 -6.47 0.91 0.88
N GLN A 70 -6.51 -0.35 0.44
CA GLN A 70 -6.04 -0.79 -0.87
C GLN A 70 -6.77 -0.05 -2.00
N SER A 71 -8.04 0.34 -1.81
CA SER A 71 -8.78 1.12 -2.81
C SER A 71 -8.30 2.56 -2.94
N LEU A 72 -7.77 3.14 -1.86
CA LEU A 72 -7.19 4.49 -1.87
C LEU A 72 -5.82 4.47 -2.57
N LEU A 73 -5.09 3.36 -2.44
CA LEU A 73 -3.83 3.10 -3.14
C LEU A 73 -4.00 2.49 -4.54
N ARG A 74 -5.24 2.35 -5.06
CA ARG A 74 -5.53 1.73 -6.37
C ARG A 74 -4.75 2.34 -7.53
N ALA A 75 -4.37 3.62 -7.43
CA ALA A 75 -3.53 4.28 -8.42
C ALA A 75 -2.16 3.59 -8.60
N ASP A 76 -1.65 2.94 -7.54
CA ASP A 76 -0.34 2.25 -7.50
C ASP A 76 -0.48 0.72 -7.51
N ASP A 77 -1.67 0.17 -7.81
CA ASP A 77 -1.85 -1.28 -7.94
C ASP A 77 -0.90 -1.87 -8.99
N ARG A 78 -0.59 -1.10 -10.03
CA ARG A 78 0.39 -1.49 -11.06
C ARG A 78 1.80 -1.60 -10.48
N GLU A 79 2.26 -0.60 -9.73
CA GLU A 79 3.59 -0.61 -9.10
C GLU A 79 3.70 -1.74 -8.07
N ARG A 80 2.64 -1.99 -7.29
CA ARG A 80 2.59 -3.11 -6.34
C ARG A 80 2.66 -4.47 -7.04
N MET A 81 1.86 -4.68 -8.08
CA MET A 81 1.88 -5.92 -8.86
C MET A 81 3.21 -6.12 -9.59
N GLU A 82 3.84 -5.03 -10.04
CA GLU A 82 5.16 -5.05 -10.66
C GLU A 82 6.25 -5.39 -9.63
N ALA A 83 6.18 -4.84 -8.41
CA ALA A 83 7.05 -5.20 -7.30
C ALA A 83 6.90 -6.69 -6.91
N TRP A 84 5.67 -7.22 -6.86
CA TRP A 84 5.44 -8.65 -6.63
C TRP A 84 6.00 -9.52 -7.75
N ARG A 85 5.83 -9.11 -9.01
CA ARG A 85 6.42 -9.80 -10.16
C ARG A 85 7.95 -9.85 -10.05
N ILE A 86 8.58 -8.73 -9.68
CA ILE A 86 10.04 -8.65 -9.47
C ILE A 86 10.46 -9.57 -8.31
N ALA A 87 9.77 -9.52 -7.17
CA ALA A 87 10.09 -10.32 -5.99
C ALA A 87 9.95 -11.84 -6.24
N ILE A 88 8.91 -12.24 -6.97
CA ILE A 88 8.72 -13.65 -7.38
C ILE A 88 9.82 -14.05 -8.36
N ASN A 89 10.09 -13.25 -9.40
CA ASN A 89 11.08 -13.58 -10.42
C ASN A 89 12.52 -13.63 -9.87
N ALA A 90 12.83 -12.82 -8.86
CA ALA A 90 14.10 -12.80 -8.17
C ALA A 90 14.26 -13.95 -7.13
N GLY A 91 13.22 -14.76 -6.91
CA GLY A 91 13.24 -15.82 -5.91
C GLY A 91 13.27 -15.32 -4.46
N VAL A 92 12.86 -14.07 -4.21
CA VAL A 92 12.83 -13.47 -2.86
C VAL A 92 11.57 -13.89 -2.10
N MET A 93 10.46 -14.11 -2.81
CA MET A 93 9.17 -14.49 -2.22
C MET A 93 8.47 -15.57 -3.02
N THR A 94 7.71 -16.42 -2.32
CA THR A 94 6.85 -17.41 -2.97
C THR A 94 5.52 -16.77 -3.41
N PRO A 95 4.88 -17.28 -4.47
CA PRO A 95 3.53 -16.84 -4.85
C PRO A 95 2.51 -16.90 -3.71
N ASN A 96 2.59 -17.89 -2.81
CA ASN A 96 1.68 -18.00 -1.67
C ASN A 96 1.93 -16.95 -0.59
N GLU A 97 3.18 -16.52 -0.37
CA GLU A 97 3.48 -15.39 0.52
C GLU A 97 2.88 -14.07 -0.01
N VAL A 98 2.92 -13.86 -1.33
CA VAL A 98 2.27 -12.71 -1.98
C VAL A 98 0.75 -12.80 -1.82
N ARG A 99 0.15 -13.99 -2.05
CA ARG A 99 -1.31 -14.19 -1.85
C ARG A 99 -1.74 -13.90 -0.41
N LEU A 100 -0.98 -14.37 0.57
CA LEU A 100 -1.26 -14.11 1.98
C LEU A 100 -1.23 -12.61 2.30
N ARG A 101 -0.29 -11.85 1.72
CA ARG A 101 -0.21 -10.39 1.90
C ARG A 101 -1.36 -9.64 1.24
N GLU A 102 -1.85 -10.15 0.12
CA GLU A 102 -3.06 -9.64 -0.56
C GLU A 102 -4.35 -10.13 0.12
N GLY A 103 -4.26 -10.93 1.19
CA GLY A 103 -5.42 -11.50 1.89
C GLY A 103 -6.16 -12.59 1.10
N LEU A 104 -5.52 -13.15 0.08
CA LEU A 104 -6.03 -14.24 -0.73
C LEU A 104 -5.63 -15.60 -0.13
N PRO A 105 -6.47 -16.64 -0.28
CA PRO A 105 -6.11 -17.98 0.19
C PRO A 105 -4.92 -18.54 -0.59
N PRO A 106 -4.04 -19.32 0.06
CA PRO A 106 -2.94 -20.00 -0.59
C PRO A 106 -3.48 -21.07 -1.56
N LEU A 107 -2.73 -21.34 -2.62
CA LEU A 107 -3.04 -22.40 -3.59
C LEU A 107 -1.96 -23.49 -3.58
N PRO A 108 -2.34 -24.75 -3.88
CA PRO A 108 -1.37 -25.84 -3.97
C PRO A 108 -0.33 -25.54 -5.06
N GLY A 109 0.95 -25.71 -4.72
CA GLY A 109 2.08 -25.44 -5.63
C GLY A 109 2.64 -24.02 -5.57
N GLY A 110 2.04 -23.11 -4.79
CA GLY A 110 2.49 -21.73 -4.63
C GLY A 110 3.59 -21.50 -3.59
N ASP A 111 4.06 -22.53 -2.89
CA ASP A 111 5.10 -22.45 -1.85
C ASP A 111 6.53 -22.69 -2.38
N ARG A 112 6.69 -22.78 -3.71
CA ARG A 112 7.99 -22.98 -4.34
C ARG A 112 8.55 -21.63 -4.80
N LEU A 113 9.80 -21.37 -4.47
CA LEU A 113 10.55 -20.25 -5.04
C LEU A 113 10.78 -20.52 -6.53
N MET A 114 10.40 -19.56 -7.35
CA MET A 114 10.57 -19.62 -8.80
C MET A 114 11.67 -18.63 -9.16
N ILE A 115 12.60 -19.02 -10.03
CA ILE A 115 13.55 -18.10 -10.66
C ILE A 115 13.35 -18.22 -12.16
N GLN A 116 13.33 -17.10 -12.88
CA GLN A 116 13.32 -17.17 -14.34
C GLN A 116 14.67 -17.66 -14.84
N GLY A 117 14.70 -18.86 -15.43
CA GLY A 117 15.85 -19.44 -16.13
C GLY A 117 16.16 -18.77 -17.48
N ALA A 118 15.98 -17.45 -17.60
CA ALA A 118 16.21 -16.71 -18.82
C ALA A 118 17.66 -16.22 -18.89
N THR A 119 18.60 -17.17 -19.06
CA THR A 119 19.86 -17.09 -19.84
C THR A 119 20.58 -18.41 -19.62
N VAL A 120 20.49 -19.31 -20.59
CA VAL A 120 21.33 -20.52 -20.65
C VAL A 120 22.61 -20.13 -21.39
N PRO A 121 23.82 -20.38 -20.84
CA PRO A 121 25.06 -20.09 -21.54
C PRO A 121 25.17 -20.94 -22.82
N LEU A 122 25.70 -20.34 -23.89
CA LEU A 122 25.89 -20.99 -25.19
C LEU A 122 27.14 -21.88 -25.25
N ASP A 123 27.87 -22.02 -24.14
CA ASP A 123 29.02 -22.91 -23.98
C ASP A 123 28.73 -23.89 -22.84
N ALA A 124 27.91 -24.91 -23.14
CA ALA A 124 27.88 -26.14 -22.36
C ALA A 124 28.57 -27.21 -23.22
N GLU A 125 29.86 -27.44 -22.92
CA GLU A 125 30.54 -28.69 -23.25
C GLU A 125 29.90 -29.88 -22.50
#